data_AF-A0A416G6J0-F1
#
_entry.id   AF-A0A416G6J0-F1
#
_cell.length_a   1.000
_cell.length_b   1.000
_cell.length_c   1.000
_cell.angle_alpha   90.00
_cell.angle_beta   90.00
_cell.angle_gamma   90.00
#
_symmetry.space_group_name_H-M   'P 1'
#
loop_
_entity.id
_entity.type
_entity.pdbx_description
1 polymer ?
#
loop_
_entity_poly.entity_id
_entity_poly.type
_entity_poly.pdbx_seq_one_letter_code
_entity_poly.pdbx_strand_id
1 'polypeptide(L)'
;MKKIEDILNSERIWGHTIVFPVHSAWIKLPDCGTCSVIWSENEDGMEHVSVSPKKKFRVPTWDDMCVLKDVFFEDEEEAYQIHPKKSEYVNAVENCLHLWKPKGHEINELISKGEV
;
A
#
# COMPACT_ATOMS: atom_id res chain seq x y z
N MET A 1 -5.06 7.25 -5.17
CA MET A 1 -4.96 7.16 -3.69
C MET A 1 -5.95 8.11 -3.03
N LYS A 2 -6.56 7.72 -1.91
CA LYS A 2 -7.44 8.57 -1.10
C LYS A 2 -6.69 9.77 -0.53
N LYS A 3 -7.39 10.87 -0.27
CA LYS A 3 -6.79 12.03 0.43
C LYS A 3 -6.40 11.64 1.85
N ILE A 4 -5.38 12.32 2.38
CA ILE A 4 -4.90 12.06 3.73
C ILE A 4 -6.01 12.20 4.79
N GLU A 5 -6.92 13.16 4.64
CA GLU A 5 -8.04 13.33 5.58
C GLU A 5 -8.96 12.11 5.59
N ASP A 6 -9.25 11.53 4.42
CA ASP A 6 -10.12 10.37 4.29
C ASP A 6 -9.44 9.10 4.84
N ILE A 7 -8.14 8.94 4.60
CA ILE A 7 -7.32 7.86 5.18
C ILE A 7 -7.35 7.95 6.72
N LEU A 8 -7.13 9.15 7.28
CA LEU A 8 -7.07 9.36 8.72
C LEU A 8 -8.43 9.30 9.41
N ASN A 9 -9.54 9.43 8.67
CA ASN A 9 -10.89 9.20 9.18
C ASN A 9 -11.22 7.71 9.35
N SER A 10 -10.37 6.80 8.84
CA SER A 10 -10.53 5.36 9.04
C SER A 10 -10.36 4.97 10.51
N GLU A 11 -11.36 4.29 11.08
CA GLU A 11 -11.31 3.73 12.45
C GLU A 11 -10.17 2.70 12.63
N ARG A 12 -9.58 2.23 11.53
CA ARG A 12 -8.48 1.27 11.53
C ARG A 12 -7.12 1.92 11.72
N ILE A 13 -6.99 3.24 11.56
CA ILE A 13 -5.72 3.96 11.59
C ILE A 13 -5.59 4.82 12.85
N TRP A 14 -4.40 4.85 13.46
CA TRP A 14 -4.11 5.75 14.57
C TRP A 14 -2.61 6.07 14.67
N GLY A 15 -2.28 7.11 15.43
CA GLY A 15 -0.89 7.48 15.72
C GLY A 15 -0.14 7.97 14.47
N HIS A 16 -0.81 8.71 13.61
CA HIS A 16 -0.21 9.32 12.42
C HIS A 16 0.98 10.22 12.78
N THR A 17 2.04 10.08 12.00
CA THR A 17 3.21 10.95 12.04
C THR A 17 3.76 11.14 10.63
N ILE A 18 4.56 12.18 10.45
CA ILE A 18 5.22 12.47 9.17
C ILE A 18 6.70 12.17 9.38
N VAL A 19 7.19 11.16 8.67
CA VAL A 19 8.61 10.80 8.60
C VAL A 19 9.08 11.28 7.23
N PHE A 20 9.43 12.57 7.12
CA PHE A 20 9.72 13.22 5.84
C PHE A 20 10.59 12.34 4.92
N PRO A 21 10.16 12.04 3.67
CA PRO A 21 9.00 12.59 2.95
C PRO A 21 7.70 11.75 3.02
N VAL A 22 7.61 10.74 3.88
CA VAL A 22 6.50 9.78 3.92
C VAL A 22 5.59 9.93 5.14
N HIS A 23 4.35 9.48 5.02
CA HIS A 23 3.43 9.35 6.14
C HIS A 23 3.62 7.99 6.81
N SER A 24 3.45 7.93 8.13
CA SER A 24 3.41 6.66 8.87
C SER A 24 2.30 6.66 9.90
N ALA A 25 1.73 5.49 10.17
CA ALA A 25 0.75 5.28 11.22
C ALA A 25 0.74 3.81 11.67
N TRP A 26 -0.07 3.51 12.66
CA TRP A 26 -0.50 2.15 12.96
C TRP A 26 -1.81 1.85 12.25
N ILE A 27 -1.98 0.60 11.81
CA ILE A 27 -3.22 0.09 11.24
C ILE A 27 -3.65 -1.21 11.93
N LYS A 28 -4.96 -1.43 12.05
CA LYS A 28 -5.56 -2.70 12.48
C LYS A 28 -6.11 -3.47 11.27
N LEU A 29 -5.43 -4.57 10.94
CA LEU A 29 -5.82 -5.52 9.91
C LEU A 29 -6.49 -6.77 10.52
N PRO A 30 -7.37 -7.47 9.78
CA PRO A 30 -8.15 -8.60 10.29
C PRO A 30 -7.28 -9.74 10.86
N ASP A 31 -6.26 -10.19 10.15
CA ASP A 31 -5.50 -11.41 10.49
C ASP A 31 -4.16 -11.11 11.17
N CYS A 32 -3.42 -10.13 10.65
CA CYS A 32 -2.16 -9.70 11.26
C CYS A 32 -2.36 -8.87 12.55
N GLY A 33 -3.54 -8.28 12.73
CA GLY A 33 -3.81 -7.37 13.83
C GLY A 33 -3.08 -6.04 13.63
N THR A 34 -2.35 -5.59 14.65
CA THR A 34 -1.66 -4.29 14.60
C THR A 34 -0.41 -4.36 13.73
N CYS A 35 -0.36 -3.52 12.70
CA CYS A 35 0.75 -3.39 11.76
C CYS A 35 1.20 -1.92 11.68
N SER A 36 2.46 -1.69 11.31
CA SER A 36 2.93 -0.37 10.91
C SER A 36 2.66 -0.17 9.42
N VAL A 37 2.20 1.01 9.04
CA VAL A 37 2.05 1.42 7.65
C VAL A 37 2.87 2.65 7.34
N ILE A 38 3.37 2.71 6.11
CA ILE A 38 4.00 3.88 5.52
C ILE A 38 3.41 4.09 4.14
N TRP A 39 3.06 5.33 3.79
CA TRP A 39 2.51 5.65 2.48
C TRP A 39 2.98 7.00 1.95
N SER A 40 2.91 7.13 0.63
CA SER A 40 3.25 8.34 -0.12
C SER A 40 2.34 8.46 -1.35
N GLU A 41 1.86 9.67 -1.63
CA GLU A 41 1.13 9.98 -2.86
C GLU A 41 2.05 10.14 -4.07
N ASN A 42 3.37 10.18 -3.86
CA ASN A 42 4.36 10.29 -4.93
C ASN A 42 5.74 9.81 -4.46
N GLU A 43 6.01 8.52 -4.65
CA GLU A 43 7.32 7.91 -4.56
C GLU A 43 7.76 7.54 -5.98
N ASP A 44 8.66 8.34 -6.55
CA ASP A 44 9.19 8.17 -7.91
C ASP A 44 8.11 8.00 -9.00
N GLY A 45 7.02 8.78 -8.89
CA GLY A 45 5.89 8.73 -9.83
C GLY A 45 4.84 7.66 -9.50
N MET A 46 4.97 6.97 -8.37
CA MET A 46 4.02 5.97 -7.90
C MET A 46 3.31 6.44 -6.63
N GLU A 47 2.02 6.15 -6.52
CA GLU A 47 1.32 6.11 -5.25
C GLU A 47 1.67 4.80 -4.55
N HIS A 48 1.96 4.87 -3.26
CA HIS A 48 2.53 3.76 -2.50
C HIS A 48 1.92 3.63 -1.11
N VAL A 49 1.63 2.39 -0.72
CA VAL A 49 1.50 2.03 0.69
C VAL A 49 2.24 0.72 0.97
N SER A 50 2.92 0.67 2.10
CA SER A 50 3.58 -0.51 2.64
C SER A 50 3.03 -0.86 4.00
N VAL A 51 2.94 -2.15 4.30
CA VAL A 51 2.50 -2.64 5.61
C VAL A 51 3.47 -3.69 6.14
N SER A 52 3.88 -3.51 7.39
CA SER A 52 4.73 -4.46 8.11
C SER A 52 4.03 -4.89 9.41
N PRO A 53 3.75 -6.20 9.58
CA PRO A 53 3.17 -6.71 10.81
C PRO A 53 4.09 -6.50 12.01
N LYS A 54 3.51 -6.07 13.15
CA LYS A 54 4.27 -5.95 14.41
C LYS A 54 4.84 -7.30 14.85
N LYS A 55 4.13 -8.39 14.54
CA LYS A 55 4.59 -9.76 14.73
C LYS A 55 5.26 -10.24 13.44
N LYS A 56 6.58 -10.08 13.36
CA LYS A 56 7.41 -10.39 12.18
C LYS A 56 7.33 -11.81 11.65
N PHE A 57 6.64 -12.75 12.30
CA PHE A 57 6.46 -14.13 11.80
C PHE A 57 5.17 -14.32 10.98
N ARG A 58 4.37 -13.27 10.79
CA ARG A 58 3.16 -13.31 9.96
C ARG A 58 3.36 -12.43 8.74
N VAL A 59 3.06 -12.97 7.57
CA VAL A 59 2.89 -12.21 6.32
C VAL A 59 1.43 -11.75 6.28
N PRO A 60 1.13 -10.50 5.87
CA PRO A 60 -0.24 -10.07 5.63
C PRO A 60 -0.94 -11.03 4.68
N THR A 61 -2.16 -11.43 5.06
CA THR A 61 -3.00 -12.30 4.23
C THR A 61 -3.57 -11.54 3.04
N TRP A 62 -4.24 -12.25 2.14
CA TRP A 62 -4.98 -11.58 1.07
C TRP A 62 -6.07 -10.64 1.64
N ASP A 63 -6.82 -11.07 2.65
CA ASP A 63 -7.86 -10.26 3.28
C ASP A 63 -7.28 -9.03 4.00
N ASP A 64 -6.13 -9.17 4.64
CA ASP A 64 -5.35 -8.04 5.17
C ASP A 64 -5.01 -7.02 4.07
N MET A 65 -4.58 -7.50 2.89
CA MET A 65 -4.22 -6.65 1.75
C MET A 65 -5.43 -6.01 1.06
N CYS A 66 -6.59 -6.69 1.01
CA CYS A 66 -7.85 -6.10 0.55
C CYS A 66 -8.26 -4.94 1.46
N VAL A 67 -8.26 -5.14 2.79
CA VAL A 67 -8.55 -4.07 3.75
C VAL A 67 -7.54 -2.93 3.63
N LEU A 68 -6.26 -3.24 3.41
CA LEU A 68 -5.25 -2.21 3.17
C LEU A 68 -5.59 -1.39 1.92
N LYS A 69 -5.95 -2.03 0.80
CA LYS A 69 -6.38 -1.32 -0.42
C LYS A 69 -7.56 -0.40 -0.12
N ASP A 70 -8.61 -0.91 0.54
CA ASP A 70 -9.83 -0.16 0.82
C ASP A 70 -9.59 1.09 1.69
N VAL A 71 -8.58 1.05 2.56
CA VAL A 71 -8.21 2.20 3.40
C VAL A 71 -7.44 3.26 2.63
N PHE A 72 -6.58 2.89 1.68
CA PHE A 72 -5.64 3.80 1.03
C PHE A 72 -6.01 4.20 -0.41
N PHE A 73 -6.78 3.40 -1.12
CA PHE A 73 -7.17 3.65 -2.51
C PHE A 73 -8.69 3.77 -2.63
N GLU A 74 -9.17 4.45 -3.66
CA GLU A 74 -10.61 4.48 -3.97
C GLU A 74 -11.08 3.10 -4.46
N ASP A 75 -12.39 2.89 -4.38
CA ASP A 75 -13.01 1.60 -4.70
C ASP A 75 -12.71 1.17 -6.15
N GLU A 76 -12.78 2.13 -7.08
CA GLU A 76 -12.53 1.95 -8.51
C GLU A 76 -11.04 2.07 -8.91
N GLU A 77 -10.13 2.27 -7.95
CA GLU A 77 -8.70 2.30 -8.25
C GLU A 77 -8.08 0.90 -8.22
N GLU A 78 -7.26 0.60 -9.22
CA GLU A 78 -6.38 -0.55 -9.22
C GLU A 78 -5.14 -0.28 -8.35
N ALA A 79 -4.65 -1.31 -7.65
CA ALA A 79 -3.40 -1.26 -6.91
C ALA A 79 -2.66 -2.59 -7.05
N TYR A 80 -1.35 -2.54 -7.18
CA TYR A 80 -0.53 -3.66 -7.64
C TYR A 80 0.46 -4.11 -6.58
N GLN A 81 0.52 -5.43 -6.37
CA GLN A 81 1.69 -6.06 -5.75
C GLN A 81 2.66 -6.45 -6.86
N ILE A 82 3.87 -5.89 -6.79
CA ILE A 82 4.91 -6.09 -7.82
C ILE A 82 6.04 -6.91 -7.21
N HIS A 83 6.47 -7.95 -7.92
CA HIS A 83 7.75 -8.60 -7.64
C HIS A 83 8.83 -7.90 -8.46
N PRO A 84 9.68 -7.05 -7.86
CA PRO A 84 10.69 -6.33 -8.62
C PRO A 84 11.75 -7.30 -9.14
N LYS A 85 12.53 -6.85 -10.13
CA LYS A 85 13.67 -7.62 -10.63
C LYS A 85 14.60 -7.96 -9.48
N LYS A 86 15.21 -9.15 -9.49
CA LYS A 86 16.12 -9.59 -8.42
C LYS A 86 17.28 -8.61 -8.17
N SER A 87 17.77 -7.93 -9.21
CA SER A 87 18.82 -6.91 -9.12
C SER A 87 18.39 -5.63 -8.40
N GLU A 88 17.09 -5.39 -8.32
CA GLU A 88 16.45 -4.21 -7.71
C GLU A 88 15.67 -4.59 -6.44
N TYR A 89 15.69 -5.88 -6.05
CA TYR A 89 14.94 -6.39 -4.91
C TYR A 89 15.59 -5.92 -3.60
N VAL A 90 14.94 -4.97 -2.94
CA VAL A 90 15.32 -4.49 -1.61
C VAL A 90 14.29 -5.00 -0.60
N ASN A 91 14.72 -5.82 0.36
CA ASN A 91 13.89 -6.26 1.49
C ASN A 91 14.51 -5.76 2.80
N ALA A 92 14.14 -4.54 3.20
CA ALA A 92 14.61 -3.95 4.44
C ALA A 92 13.83 -4.43 5.67
N VAL A 93 12.58 -4.88 5.49
CA VAL A 93 11.66 -5.25 6.56
C VAL A 93 10.99 -6.57 6.21
N GLU A 94 11.32 -7.60 6.99
CA GLU A 94 10.74 -8.94 6.84
C GLU A 94 9.20 -8.90 6.90
N ASN A 95 8.56 -9.64 5.98
CA ASN A 95 7.10 -9.75 5.86
C ASN A 95 6.37 -8.43 5.58
N CYS A 96 7.09 -7.43 5.07
CA CYS A 96 6.50 -6.22 4.53
C CYS A 96 5.93 -6.48 3.14
N LEU A 97 4.67 -6.10 2.92
CA LEU A 97 4.03 -6.10 1.61
C LEU A 97 3.70 -4.68 1.17
N HIS A 98 3.57 -4.49 -0.13
CA HIS A 98 3.45 -3.19 -0.76
C HIS A 98 2.34 -3.19 -1.80
N LEU A 99 1.56 -2.11 -1.84
CA LEU A 99 0.67 -1.78 -2.95
C LEU A 99 1.20 -0.54 -3.64
N TRP A 100 1.21 -0.60 -4.97
CA TRP A 100 1.70 0.47 -5.85
C TRP A 100 0.65 0.82 -6.90
N LYS A 101 0.57 2.09 -7.30
CA LYS A 101 -0.20 2.53 -8.47
C LYS A 101 0.58 3.64 -9.20
N PRO A 102 0.78 3.57 -10.53
CA PRO A 102 1.33 4.69 -11.29
C PRO A 102 0.48 5.96 -11.12
N LYS A 103 1.11 7.08 -10.78
CA LYS A 103 0.36 8.32 -10.52
C LYS A 103 -0.21 8.88 -11.81
N GLY A 104 -1.53 8.99 -11.87
CA GLY A 104 -2.24 9.59 -13.01
C GLY A 104 -2.27 8.71 -14.27
N HIS A 105 -1.97 7.42 -14.13
CA HIS A 105 -1.97 6.45 -15.23
C HIS A 105 -2.69 5.17 -14.83
N GLU A 106 -3.47 4.62 -15.75
CA GLU A 106 -4.07 3.29 -15.60
C GLU A 106 -3.26 2.26 -16.41
N ILE A 107 -3.18 1.01 -15.93
CA ILE A 107 -2.37 -0.03 -16.61
C ILE A 107 -2.92 -0.35 -18.00
N ASN A 108 -4.22 -0.12 -18.20
CA ASN A 108 -4.90 -0.32 -19.47
C ASN A 108 -4.38 0.62 -20.59
N GLU A 109 -3.68 1.70 -20.25
CA GLU A 109 -3.00 2.59 -21.20
C GLU A 109 -1.76 1.93 -21.83
N LEU A 110 -1.16 0.98 -21.10
CA LEU A 110 0.09 0.30 -21.50
C LEU A 110 -0.15 -0.97 -22.32
N ILE A 111 -1.38 -1.49 -22.29
CA ILE A 111 -1.79 -2.63 -23.11
C ILE A 111 -2.53 -2.11 -24.33
N SER A 112 -2.11 -2.49 -25.54
CA SER A 112 -2.96 -2.27 -26.70
C SER A 112 -4.27 -2.99 -26.42
N LYS A 113 -5.41 -2.30 -26.59
CA LYS A 113 -6.73 -2.94 -26.61
C LYS A 113 -6.75 -3.92 -27.77
N GLY A 114 -6.22 -5.12 -27.54
CA GLY A 114 -6.36 -6.23 -28.45
C GLY A 114 -7.87 -6.45 -28.58
N GLU A 115 -8.39 -6.24 -29.77
CA GLU A 115 -9.72 -6.71 -30.13
C GLU A 115 -9.70 -8.23 -29.87
N VAL A 116 -10.41 -8.65 -28.82
CA VAL A 116 -10.68 -10.06 -28.55
C VAL A 116 -11.79 -10.52 -29.47
#